data_AF-A0A7C5N640-F1
#
_entry.id   AF-A0A7C5N640-F1
#
_cell.length_a   1.000
_cell.length_b   1.000
_cell.length_c   1.000
_cell.angle_alpha   90.00
_cell.angle_beta   90.00
_cell.angle_gamma   90.00
#
_symmetry.space_group_name_H-M   'P 1'
#
loop_
_entity.id
_entity.type
_entity.pdbx_description
1 polymer ?
#
loop_
_entity_poly.entity_id
_entity_poly.type
_entity_poly.pdbx_seq_one_letter_code
_entity_poly.pdbx_strand_id
1 'polypeptide(L)'
;MSGQVWTDYCRMLELAGQVVLREGLQALTWQRPDLPARWVLKSPVHLEQLDALLDVFPDATVIQTHRDPLETIPSFCSMVAHGRGVFSDRVDPLEVGAHWL
;
A
#
# COMPACT_ATOMS: atom_id res chain seq x y z
N MET A 1 10.35 23.39 -0.78
CA MET A 1 8.97 23.28 -1.32
C MET A 1 8.01 23.57 -0.20
N SER A 2 6.92 24.31 -0.43
CA SER A 2 5.87 24.46 0.57
C SER A 2 5.19 23.11 0.82
N GLY A 3 4.73 22.85 2.04
CA GLY A 3 4.06 21.59 2.39
C GLY A 3 2.85 21.28 1.49
N GLN A 4 2.14 22.32 1.07
CA GLN A 4 0.97 22.21 0.18
C GLN A 4 1.30 21.55 -1.18
N VAL A 5 2.40 21.97 -1.83
CA VAL A 5 2.79 21.46 -3.15
C VAL A 5 3.20 19.98 -3.08
N TRP A 6 3.83 19.57 -1.97
CA TRP A 6 4.20 18.17 -1.75
C TRP A 6 2.97 17.30 -1.51
N THR A 7 2.03 17.75 -0.67
CA THR A 7 0.77 17.04 -0.41
C THR A 7 -0.06 16.87 -1.68
N ASP A 8 -0.17 17.92 -2.50
CA ASP A 8 -0.92 17.86 -3.76
C ASP A 8 -0.27 16.90 -4.77
N TYR A 9 1.06 16.86 -4.82
CA TYR A 9 1.81 15.91 -5.65
C TYR A 9 1.63 14.46 -5.20
N CYS A 10 1.72 14.18 -3.89
CA CYS A 10 1.43 12.86 -3.33
C CYS A 10 0.03 12.42 -3.72
N ARG A 11 -1.00 13.24 -3.44
CA ARG A 11 -2.39 12.92 -3.76
C ARG A 11 -2.62 12.61 -5.25
N MET A 12 -1.97 13.35 -6.15
CA MET A 12 -2.04 13.08 -7.58
C MET A 12 -1.46 11.70 -7.94
N LEU A 13 -0.30 11.34 -7.38
CA LEU A 13 0.31 10.03 -7.61
C LEU A 13 -0.53 8.88 -7.05
N GLU A 14 -1.16 9.09 -5.89
CA GLU A 14 -2.04 8.11 -5.23
C GLU A 14 -3.28 7.81 -6.07
N LEU A 15 -3.98 8.86 -6.53
CA LEU A 15 -5.14 8.72 -7.42
C LEU A 15 -4.78 8.02 -8.73
N ALA A 16 -3.68 8.43 -9.38
CA ALA A 16 -3.20 7.78 -10.59
C ALA A 16 -2.91 6.29 -10.35
N GLY A 17 -2.35 5.94 -9.18
CA GLY A 17 -2.11 4.55 -8.79
C GLY A 17 -3.39 3.71 -8.71
N GLN A 18 -4.46 4.24 -8.10
CA GLN A 18 -5.74 3.53 -7.99
C GLN A 18 -6.44 3.37 -9.35
N VAL A 19 -6.30 4.35 -10.26
CA VAL A 19 -6.81 4.24 -11.64
C VAL A 19 -6.10 3.12 -12.40
N VAL A 20 -4.76 3.06 -12.34
CA VAL A 20 -3.99 1.98 -12.97
C VAL A 20 -4.35 0.61 -12.39
N LEU A 21 -4.57 0.53 -11.07
CA LEU A 21 -5.07 -0.70 -10.43
C LEU A 21 -6.41 -1.14 -11.05
N ARG A 22 -7.37 -0.21 -11.21
CA ARG A 22 -8.67 -0.52 -11.83
C ARG A 22 -8.54 -1.07 -13.24
N GLU A 23 -7.71 -0.45 -14.08
CA GLU A 23 -7.46 -0.91 -15.46
C GLU A 23 -6.84 -2.31 -15.49
N GLY A 24 -5.87 -2.58 -14.62
CA GLY A 24 -5.27 -3.90 -14.47
C GLY A 24 -6.30 -4.96 -14.09
N LEU A 25 -7.16 -4.67 -13.10
CA LEU A 25 -8.22 -5.59 -12.68
C LEU A 25 -9.24 -5.85 -13.80
N GLN A 26 -9.59 -4.83 -14.58
CA GLN A 26 -10.47 -4.98 -15.75
C GLN A 26 -9.85 -5.90 -16.81
N ALA A 27 -8.57 -5.73 -17.12
CA ALA A 27 -7.86 -6.60 -18.04
C ALA A 27 -7.81 -8.05 -17.55
N LEU A 28 -7.60 -8.27 -16.25
CA LEU A 28 -7.61 -9.61 -15.65
C LEU A 28 -9.01 -10.24 -15.66
N THR A 29 -10.06 -9.47 -15.39
CA THR A 29 -11.45 -9.94 -15.50
C THR A 29 -11.80 -10.31 -16.94
N TRP A 30 -11.37 -9.52 -17.92
CA TRP A 30 -11.57 -9.82 -19.33
C TRP A 30 -10.93 -11.15 -19.76
N GLN A 31 -9.76 -11.49 -19.21
CA GLN A 31 -9.10 -12.78 -19.48
C GLN A 31 -9.83 -13.98 -18.86
N ARG A 32 -10.72 -13.75 -17.88
CA ARG A 32 -11.39 -14.78 -17.08
C ARG A 32 -12.90 -14.55 -17.00
N PRO A 33 -13.62 -14.60 -18.14
CA PRO A 33 -15.06 -14.36 -18.16
C PRO A 33 -15.87 -15.43 -17.41
N ASP A 34 -15.25 -16.57 -17.10
CA ASP A 34 -15.83 -17.68 -16.32
C ASP A 34 -15.90 -17.42 -14.81
N LEU A 35 -15.15 -16.45 -14.29
CA LEU A 35 -15.08 -16.17 -12.86
C LEU A 35 -16.02 -15.03 -12.43
N PRO A 36 -16.55 -15.07 -11.20
CA PRO A 36 -17.30 -13.95 -10.64
C PRO A 36 -16.44 -12.67 -10.60
N ALA A 37 -16.99 -11.54 -11.02
CA ALA A 37 -16.32 -10.24 -11.06
C ALA A 37 -16.24 -9.55 -9.67
N ARG A 38 -15.91 -10.31 -8.61
CA ARG A 38 -15.65 -9.76 -7.28
C ARG A 38 -14.18 -9.95 -6.90
N TRP A 39 -13.46 -8.83 -6.85
CA TRP A 39 -12.05 -8.82 -6.47
C TRP A 39 -11.88 -8.71 -4.95
N VAL A 40 -10.93 -9.47 -4.43
CA VAL A 40 -10.44 -9.34 -3.04
C VAL A 40 -9.00 -8.86 -3.12
N LEU A 41 -8.74 -7.67 -2.57
CA LEU A 41 -7.45 -7.00 -2.67
C LEU A 41 -6.85 -6.83 -1.27
N LYS A 42 -5.53 -6.84 -1.16
CA LYS A 42 -4.81 -6.56 0.09
C LYS A 42 -3.46 -5.91 -0.19
N SER A 43 -3.34 -4.64 0.17
CA SER A 43 -2.09 -3.88 0.14
C SER A 43 -2.01 -2.95 1.35
N PRO A 44 -0.85 -2.84 2.04
CA PRO A 44 -0.64 -1.85 3.09
C PRO A 44 -0.83 -0.41 2.59
N VAL A 45 -0.51 -0.15 1.31
CA VAL A 45 -0.62 1.18 0.68
C VAL A 45 -2.04 1.75 0.74
N HIS A 46 -3.07 0.91 0.80
CA HIS A 46 -4.45 1.37 0.93
C HIS A 46 -4.72 2.13 2.24
N LEU A 47 -3.91 1.92 3.28
CA LEU A 47 -4.03 2.65 4.55
C LEU A 47 -3.66 4.13 4.40
N GLU A 48 -2.72 4.45 3.51
CA GLU A 48 -2.26 5.81 3.26
C GLU A 48 -3.10 6.54 2.21
N GLN A 49 -3.88 5.80 1.40
CA GLN A 49 -4.55 6.30 0.20
C GLN A 49 -6.06 6.00 0.19
N LEU A 50 -6.69 5.94 1.36
CA LEU A 50 -8.08 5.46 1.46
C LEU A 50 -9.07 6.34 0.69
N ASP A 51 -8.90 7.67 0.73
CA ASP A 51 -9.73 8.61 -0.03
C ASP A 51 -9.64 8.32 -1.54
N ALA A 52 -8.41 8.25 -2.08
CA ALA A 52 -8.17 7.98 -3.48
C ALA A 52 -8.72 6.61 -3.92
N LEU A 53 -8.65 5.61 -3.04
CA LEU A 53 -9.23 4.29 -3.28
C LEU A 53 -10.76 4.37 -3.39
N LEU A 54 -11.42 5.10 -2.48
CA LEU A 54 -12.88 5.23 -2.48
C LEU A 54 -13.39 6.11 -3.63
N ASP A 55 -12.58 7.06 -4.11
CA ASP A 55 -12.89 7.84 -5.32
C ASP A 55 -12.96 6.94 -6.57
N VAL A 56 -12.05 5.97 -6.68
CA VAL A 56 -11.98 5.05 -7.84
C VAL A 56 -12.92 3.85 -7.69
N PHE A 57 -13.12 3.38 -6.45
CA PHE A 57 -13.94 2.22 -6.10
C PHE A 57 -14.99 2.61 -5.03
N PRO A 58 -16.01 3.41 -5.39
CA PRO A 58 -16.98 3.93 -4.42
C PRO A 58 -17.87 2.86 -3.78
N ASP A 59 -17.92 1.66 -4.36
CA ASP A 59 -18.63 0.49 -3.84
C ASP A 59 -17.72 -0.48 -3.07
N ALA A 60 -16.45 -0.11 -2.82
CA ALA A 60 -15.51 -0.94 -2.09
C ALA A 60 -15.99 -1.21 -0.66
N THR A 61 -15.90 -2.48 -0.25
CA THR A 61 -16.01 -2.87 1.16
C THR A 61 -14.62 -2.93 1.76
N VAL A 62 -14.34 -2.08 2.74
CA VAL A 62 -13.02 -1.98 3.39
C VAL A 62 -13.00 -2.78 4.68
N ILE A 63 -12.04 -3.69 4.80
CA ILE A 63 -11.78 -4.46 6.03
C ILE A 63 -10.46 -3.97 6.60
N GLN A 64 -10.51 -3.21 7.70
CA GLN A 64 -9.33 -2.75 8.41
C GLN A 64 -8.98 -3.74 9.53
N THR A 65 -7.77 -4.29 9.48
CA THR A 65 -7.25 -5.15 10.54
C THR A 65 -6.54 -4.31 11.60
N HIS A 66 -6.72 -4.67 12.87
CA HIS A 66 -6.08 -4.00 14.00
C HIS A 66 -5.19 -4.99 14.75
N ARG A 67 -4.00 -4.52 15.15
CA ARG A 67 -3.05 -5.25 15.99
C ARG A 67 -2.27 -4.23 16.83
N ASP A 68 -1.77 -4.66 17.99
CA ASP A 68 -1.02 -3.79 18.89
C ASP A 68 0.16 -3.10 18.15
N PRO A 69 0.25 -1.75 18.15
CA PRO A 69 1.37 -1.03 17.57
C PRO A 69 2.72 -1.41 18.19
N LEU A 70 2.75 -1.73 19.48
CA LEU A 70 3.98 -2.15 20.18
C LEU A 70 4.51 -3.50 19.69
N GLU A 71 3.65 -4.33 19.11
CA GLU A 71 4.07 -5.58 18.47
C GLU A 71 4.29 -5.44 16.96
N THR A 72 3.45 -4.66 16.27
CA THR A 72 3.48 -4.55 14.82
C THR A 72 4.66 -3.75 14.31
N ILE A 73 5.03 -2.66 14.97
CA ILE A 73 6.15 -1.82 14.51
C ILE A 73 7.47 -2.61 14.54
N PRO A 74 7.88 -3.28 15.65
CA PRO A 74 9.10 -4.10 15.64
C PRO A 74 9.05 -5.24 14.63
N SER A 75 7.89 -5.89 14.47
CA SER A 75 7.69 -6.95 13.46
C SER A 75 7.90 -6.43 12.04
N PHE A 76 7.39 -5.24 11.73
CA PHE A 76 7.55 -4.60 10.42
C PHE A 76 9.00 -4.20 10.19
N CYS A 77 9.67 -3.57 11.16
CA CYS A 77 11.09 -3.22 11.05
C CYS A 77 11.97 -4.46 10.85
N SER A 78 11.67 -5.57 11.53
CA SER A 78 12.35 -6.86 11.32
C SER A 78 12.17 -7.38 9.90
N MET A 79 10.94 -7.36 9.37
CA MET A 79 10.64 -7.73 7.98
C MET A 79 11.43 -6.84 6.98
N VAL A 80 11.47 -5.53 7.21
CA VAL A 80 12.21 -4.59 6.34
C VAL A 80 13.71 -4.86 6.41
N ALA A 81 14.28 -5.06 7.61
CA ALA A 81 15.70 -5.38 7.76
C ALA A 81 16.07 -6.68 7.02
N HIS A 82 15.24 -7.71 7.14
CA HIS A 82 15.43 -8.96 6.40
C HIS A 82 15.35 -8.75 4.88
N GLY A 83 14.37 -7.98 4.41
CA GLY A 83 14.22 -7.63 2.99
C GLY A 83 15.42 -6.83 2.46
N ARG A 84 15.96 -5.88 3.23
CA ARG A 84 17.20 -5.15 2.88
C ARG A 84 18.40 -6.10 2.74
N GLY A 85 18.46 -7.16 3.56
CA GLY A 85 19.53 -8.16 3.50
C GLY A 85 19.59 -8.97 2.21
N VAL A 86 18.51 -8.99 1.43
CA VAL A 86 18.50 -9.60 0.08
C VAL A 86 19.35 -8.79 -0.90
N PHE A 87 19.49 -7.48 -0.68
CA PHE A 87 20.13 -6.55 -1.61
C PHE A 87 21.39 -5.88 -1.04
N SER A 88 21.77 -6.20 0.19
CA SER A 88 22.92 -5.60 0.88
C SER A 88 23.55 -6.58 1.85
N ASP A 89 24.88 -6.66 1.84
CA ASP A 89 25.68 -7.44 2.81
C ASP A 89 25.68 -6.83 4.22
N ARG A 90 25.24 -5.57 4.35
CA ARG A 90 25.21 -4.83 5.61
C ARG A 90 23.84 -4.20 5.81
N VAL A 91 23.21 -4.56 6.93
CA VAL A 91 21.94 -3.98 7.38
C VAL A 91 22.06 -3.66 8.86
N ASP A 92 21.86 -2.39 9.22
CA ASP A 92 21.76 -1.97 10.61
C ASP A 92 20.26 -1.96 11.02
N PRO A 93 19.84 -2.87 11.93
CA PRO A 93 18.44 -2.92 12.37
C PRO A 93 18.02 -1.70 13.19
N LEU A 94 18.94 -0.99 13.83
CA LEU A 94 18.62 0.23 14.58
C LEU A 94 18.35 1.40 13.62
N GLU A 95 19.12 1.49 12.54
CA GLU A 95 18.87 2.44 11.45
C GLU A 95 17.49 2.18 10.80
N VAL A 96 17.16 0.91 10.53
CA VAL A 96 15.83 0.55 10.02
C VAL A 96 14.75 0.99 11.00
N GLY A 97 14.88 0.69 12.28
CA GLY A 97 13.93 1.12 13.30
C GLY A 97 13.74 2.64 13.33
N ALA A 98 14.83 3.41 13.33
CA ALA A 98 14.79 4.87 13.36
C ALA A 98 14.19 5.50 12.09
N HIS A 99 14.23 4.81 10.95
CA HIS A 99 13.63 5.29 9.71
C HIS A 99 12.10 5.20 9.70
N TRP A 100 11.52 4.25 10.44
CA TRP A 100 10.09 3.94 10.41
C TRP A 100 9.32 4.36 11.68
N LEU A 101 9.99 5.01 12.64
CA LEU A 101 9.42 5.61 13.86
C LEU A 101 9.36 7.13 13.73
#